data_AF-A0A330GS47-F1
#
_entry.id   AF-A0A330GS47-F1
#
_cell.length_a   1.000
_cell.length_b   1.000
_cell.length_c   1.000
_cell.angle_alpha   90.00
_cell.angle_beta   90.00
_cell.angle_gamma   90.00
#
_symmetry.space_group_name_H-M   'P 1'
#
loop_
_entity.id
_entity.type
_entity.pdbx_description
1 polymer ?
#
loop_
_entity_poly.entity_id
_entity_poly.type
_entity_poly.pdbx_seq_one_letter_code
_entity_poly.pdbx_strand_id
1 'polypeptide(L)'
;MNGPQDLGGQMGFGPVAPEKDEPYFHAAWEKRALGVTLTAGGMGAWNIDESRHARESLHPADYYSSSYYQIWIKALETLLKRHGFVTERDLAAGKAVDAAATPKRVLKAADVPAVLAKGGPCDRPVATPARFRAGDRVRTKNFNPTGHTRLPRYARGKNGTIEAVRDGFVFPDSNAHGRGENPQWVYTVVFDGAEIWGEGADPTLTVSIDAWESYLEPA
;
A
#
# COMPACT_ATOMS: atom_id res chain seq x y z
N MET A 1 9.02 1.93 5.67
CA MET A 1 10.13 2.01 4.71
C MET A 1 10.13 3.41 4.13
N ASN A 2 11.26 4.11 4.16
CA ASN A 2 11.38 5.44 3.56
C ASN A 2 11.79 5.30 2.09
N GLY A 3 10.88 4.75 1.28
CA GLY A 3 11.13 4.37 -0.11
C GLY A 3 10.67 5.41 -1.15
N PRO A 4 10.83 5.08 -2.45
CA PRO A 4 10.49 5.98 -3.56
C PRO A 4 8.98 6.22 -3.72
N GLN A 5 8.13 5.37 -3.16
CA GLN A 5 6.67 5.52 -3.20
C GLN A 5 6.14 6.69 -2.34
N ASP A 6 6.89 7.10 -1.31
CA ASP A 6 6.41 8.06 -0.32
C ASP A 6 6.78 9.48 -0.76
N LEU A 7 6.03 9.97 -1.74
CA LEU A 7 6.32 11.18 -2.50
C LEU A 7 5.73 12.47 -1.90
N GLY A 8 4.87 12.37 -0.89
CA GLY A 8 4.17 13.54 -0.34
C GLY A 8 5.15 14.61 0.14
N GLY A 9 5.05 15.82 -0.42
CA GLY A 9 5.93 16.96 -0.12
C GLY A 9 7.25 16.99 -0.89
N GLN A 10 7.54 16.03 -1.75
CA GLN A 10 8.74 16.05 -2.58
C GLN A 10 8.59 16.99 -3.79
N MET A 11 9.70 17.59 -4.22
CA MET A 11 9.78 18.50 -5.37
C MET A 11 10.58 17.87 -6.51
N GLY A 12 10.49 18.46 -7.71
CA GLY A 12 11.33 18.07 -8.86
C GLY A 12 10.69 17.07 -9.84
N PHE A 13 9.41 16.74 -9.68
CA PHE A 13 8.69 15.82 -10.58
C PHE A 13 8.09 16.48 -11.84
N GLY A 14 8.15 17.81 -11.94
CA GLY A 14 7.51 18.56 -13.02
C GLY A 14 5.99 18.69 -12.85
N PRO A 15 5.29 19.24 -13.87
CA PRO A 15 3.84 19.43 -13.83
C PRO A 15 3.09 18.11 -14.00
N VAL A 16 1.87 18.06 -13.46
CA VAL A 16 0.92 16.98 -13.76
C VAL A 16 0.44 17.14 -15.21
N ALA A 17 0.58 16.10 -16.03
CA ALA A 17 0.29 16.12 -17.47
C ALA A 17 -0.66 14.96 -17.84
N PRO A 18 -1.97 15.06 -17.56
CA PRO A 18 -2.92 14.01 -17.88
C PRO A 18 -3.09 13.84 -19.40
N GLU A 19 -3.17 12.60 -19.86
CA GLU A 19 -3.44 12.29 -21.26
C GLU A 19 -4.92 12.53 -21.59
N LYS A 20 -5.19 13.16 -22.75
CA LYS A 20 -6.55 13.30 -23.25
C LYS A 20 -7.03 11.95 -23.79
N ASP A 21 -8.22 11.51 -23.36
CA ASP A 21 -8.82 10.24 -23.81
C ASP A 21 -7.93 9.01 -23.50
N GLU A 22 -7.25 9.02 -22.35
CA GLU A 22 -6.34 7.96 -21.91
C GLU A 22 -7.00 6.56 -21.99
N PRO A 23 -6.39 5.59 -22.71
CA PRO A 23 -6.93 4.24 -22.79
C PRO A 23 -6.74 3.50 -21.45
N TYR A 24 -7.57 2.49 -21.16
CA TYR A 24 -7.37 1.66 -19.97
C TYR A 24 -6.03 0.90 -19.96
N PHE A 25 -5.50 0.60 -21.14
CA PHE A 25 -4.21 -0.06 -21.32
C PHE A 25 -3.52 0.53 -22.55
N HIS A 26 -2.33 1.11 -22.37
CA HIS A 26 -1.47 1.65 -23.42
C HIS A 26 -0.86 0.55 -24.30
N ALA A 27 -0.77 -0.68 -23.77
CA ALA A 27 -0.26 -1.81 -24.52
C ALA A 27 -0.89 -3.15 -24.10
N ALA A 28 -0.90 -4.12 -25.02
CA ALA A 28 -1.48 -5.45 -24.79
C ALA A 28 -0.84 -6.24 -23.63
N TRP A 29 0.38 -5.90 -23.23
CA TRP A 29 1.05 -6.54 -22.08
C TRP A 29 0.50 -6.04 -20.74
N GLU A 30 -0.06 -4.84 -20.66
CA GLU A 30 -0.57 -4.26 -19.42
C GLU A 30 -1.84 -4.96 -18.94
N LYS A 31 -2.73 -5.31 -19.86
CA LYS A 31 -3.89 -6.19 -19.57
C LYS A 31 -3.44 -7.54 -19.01
N ARG A 32 -2.35 -8.10 -19.55
CA ARG A 32 -1.77 -9.36 -19.06
C ARG A 32 -1.12 -9.17 -17.69
N ALA A 33 -0.43 -8.05 -17.46
CA ALA A 33 0.18 -7.72 -16.18
C ALA A 33 -0.87 -7.64 -15.06
N LEU A 34 -1.97 -6.91 -15.28
CA LEU A 34 -3.09 -6.89 -14.35
C LEU A 34 -3.63 -8.30 -14.09
N GLY A 35 -3.94 -9.04 -15.16
CA GLY A 35 -4.50 -10.38 -15.07
C GLY A 35 -3.63 -11.33 -14.25
N VAL A 36 -2.34 -11.44 -14.59
CA VAL A 36 -1.41 -12.35 -13.92
C VAL A 36 -1.18 -11.96 -12.46
N THR A 37 -1.07 -10.66 -12.15
CA THR A 37 -0.91 -10.22 -10.75
C THR A 37 -2.14 -10.59 -9.91
N LEU A 38 -3.36 -10.37 -10.43
CA LEU A 38 -4.58 -10.70 -9.70
C LEU A 38 -4.74 -12.21 -9.51
N THR A 39 -4.50 -13.02 -10.56
CA THR A 39 -4.59 -14.48 -10.44
C THR A 39 -3.51 -15.06 -9.52
N ALA A 40 -2.31 -14.49 -9.54
CA ALA A 40 -1.22 -14.91 -8.67
C ALA A 40 -1.49 -14.54 -7.21
N GLY A 41 -2.00 -13.34 -6.92
CA GLY A 41 -2.50 -13.00 -5.58
C GLY A 41 -3.64 -13.92 -5.15
N GLY A 42 -4.47 -14.32 -6.11
CA GLY A 42 -5.48 -15.36 -5.97
C GLY A 42 -4.93 -16.71 -5.51
N MET A 43 -3.63 -17.00 -5.59
CA MET A 43 -3.05 -18.23 -5.04
C MET A 43 -3.04 -18.27 -3.50
N GLY A 44 -3.22 -17.12 -2.85
CA GLY A 44 -3.38 -16.99 -1.41
C GLY A 44 -2.09 -17.17 -0.60
N ALA A 45 -0.93 -17.06 -1.23
CA ALA A 45 0.37 -17.15 -0.56
C ALA A 45 0.74 -15.87 0.20
N TRP A 46 0.33 -14.72 -0.32
CA TRP A 46 0.56 -13.40 0.28
C TRP A 46 -0.73 -12.58 0.38
N ASN A 47 -0.68 -11.48 1.12
CA ASN A 47 -1.77 -10.49 1.22
C ASN A 47 -1.44 -9.21 0.43
N ILE A 48 -2.39 -8.27 0.41
CA ILE A 48 -2.23 -7.00 -0.32
C ILE A 48 -1.13 -6.10 0.27
N ASP A 49 -0.90 -6.16 1.59
CA ASP A 49 0.09 -5.32 2.26
C ASP A 49 1.51 -5.80 1.96
N GLU A 50 1.73 -7.11 1.90
CA GLU A 50 2.99 -7.69 1.41
C GLU A 50 3.21 -7.33 -0.08
N SER A 51 2.12 -7.35 -0.88
CA SER A 51 2.19 -6.96 -2.29
C SER A 51 2.59 -5.49 -2.47
N ARG A 52 2.05 -4.60 -1.65
CA ARG A 52 2.47 -3.18 -1.62
C ARG A 52 3.92 -3.08 -1.20
N HIS A 53 4.31 -3.74 -0.11
CA HIS A 53 5.70 -3.72 0.35
C HIS A 53 6.69 -4.19 -0.72
N ALA A 54 6.34 -5.21 -1.52
CA ALA A 54 7.18 -5.65 -2.63
C ALA A 54 7.39 -4.56 -3.71
N ARG A 55 6.36 -3.76 -4.02
CA ARG A 55 6.46 -2.61 -4.94
C ARG A 55 7.33 -1.49 -4.36
N GLU A 56 7.14 -1.23 -3.06
CA GLU A 56 7.87 -0.22 -2.30
C GLU A 56 9.36 -0.55 -2.14
N SER A 57 9.72 -1.83 -2.25
CA SER A 57 11.08 -2.33 -2.10
C SER A 57 11.89 -2.31 -3.40
N LEU A 58 11.29 -1.87 -4.51
CA LEU A 58 12.02 -1.67 -5.75
C LEU A 58 13.11 -0.61 -5.56
N HIS A 59 14.25 -0.79 -6.23
CA HIS A 59 15.29 0.22 -6.24
C HIS A 59 14.73 1.56 -6.74
N PRO A 60 15.05 2.72 -6.13
CA PRO A 60 14.45 4.01 -6.52
C PRO A 60 14.56 4.33 -8.01
N ALA A 61 15.72 4.03 -8.62
CA ALA A 61 15.91 4.23 -10.06
C ALA A 61 14.97 3.37 -10.90
N ASP A 62 14.69 2.13 -10.47
CA ASP A 62 13.71 1.27 -11.11
C ASP A 62 12.30 1.78 -10.92
N TYR A 63 11.94 2.20 -9.70
CA TYR A 63 10.59 2.66 -9.38
C TYR A 63 10.21 3.89 -10.23
N TYR A 64 11.08 4.91 -10.26
CA TYR A 64 10.79 6.16 -10.96
C TYR A 64 10.84 6.04 -12.49
N SER A 65 11.60 5.08 -13.03
CA SER A 65 11.68 4.85 -14.48
C SER A 65 10.65 3.84 -15.01
N SER A 66 9.92 3.17 -14.10
CA SER A 66 8.91 2.17 -14.48
C SER A 66 7.55 2.81 -14.69
N SER A 67 6.87 2.41 -15.77
CA SER A 67 5.42 2.58 -15.90
C SER A 67 4.67 1.84 -14.79
N TYR A 68 3.40 2.20 -14.59
CA TYR A 68 2.56 1.64 -13.54
C TYR A 68 2.55 0.11 -13.53
N TYR A 69 2.30 -0.53 -14.68
CA TYR A 69 2.25 -1.99 -14.75
C TYR A 69 3.64 -2.65 -14.73
N GLN A 70 4.73 -1.94 -15.04
CA GLN A 70 6.09 -2.44 -14.82
C GLN A 70 6.39 -2.58 -13.33
N ILE A 71 5.97 -1.63 -12.49
CA ILE A 71 6.09 -1.73 -11.02
C ILE A 71 5.36 -2.99 -10.52
N TRP A 72 4.17 -3.28 -11.06
CA TRP A 72 3.39 -4.46 -10.67
C TRP A 72 4.09 -5.77 -11.03
N ILE A 73 4.62 -5.90 -12.26
CA ILE A 73 5.31 -7.11 -12.69
C ILE A 73 6.62 -7.33 -11.93
N LYS A 74 7.45 -6.29 -11.75
CA LYS A 74 8.71 -6.39 -10.98
C LYS A 74 8.45 -6.85 -9.54
N ALA A 75 7.42 -6.30 -8.90
CA ALA A 75 7.01 -6.72 -7.56
C ALA A 75 6.43 -8.14 -7.54
N LEU A 76 5.64 -8.52 -8.55
CA LEU A 76 5.07 -9.86 -8.67
C LEU A 76 6.16 -10.92 -8.81
N GLU A 77 7.18 -10.68 -9.64
CA GLU A 77 8.31 -11.59 -9.78
C GLU A 77 9.00 -11.84 -8.43
N THR A 78 9.20 -10.78 -7.65
CA THR A 78 9.76 -10.87 -6.29
C THR A 78 8.89 -11.75 -5.38
N LEU A 79 7.56 -11.59 -5.42
CA LEU A 79 6.63 -12.39 -4.61
C LEU A 79 6.60 -13.86 -5.05
N LEU A 80 6.55 -14.12 -6.35
CA LEU A 80 6.56 -15.48 -6.90
C LEU A 80 7.83 -16.23 -6.51
N LYS A 81 8.99 -15.57 -6.59
CA LYS A 81 10.28 -16.12 -6.12
C LYS A 81 10.28 -16.37 -4.62
N ARG A 82 9.89 -15.37 -3.83
CA ARG A 82 9.87 -15.45 -2.36
C ARG A 82 9.01 -16.62 -1.85
N HIS A 83 7.88 -16.87 -2.51
CA HIS A 83 6.94 -17.92 -2.13
C HIS A 83 7.14 -19.23 -2.91
N GLY A 84 8.24 -19.36 -3.66
CA GLY A 84 8.65 -20.62 -4.32
C GLY A 84 7.80 -21.04 -5.51
N PHE A 85 7.04 -20.14 -6.12
CA PHE A 85 6.25 -20.43 -7.33
C PHE A 85 7.08 -20.37 -8.61
N VAL A 86 8.18 -19.62 -8.60
CA VAL A 86 9.06 -19.41 -9.74
C VAL A 86 10.50 -19.32 -9.23
N THR A 87 11.46 -19.90 -9.94
CA THR A 87 12.90 -19.74 -9.67
C THR A 87 13.57 -18.81 -10.70
N GLU A 88 14.79 -18.38 -10.41
CA GLU A 88 15.61 -17.65 -11.40
C GLU A 88 15.85 -18.48 -12.68
N ARG A 89 15.90 -19.81 -12.57
CA ARG A 89 16.06 -20.70 -13.72
C ARG A 89 14.80 -20.74 -14.57
N ASP A 90 13.63 -20.73 -13.95
CA ASP A 90 12.36 -20.66 -14.68
C ASP A 90 12.25 -19.37 -15.50
N LEU A 91 12.64 -18.24 -14.90
CA LEU A 91 12.65 -16.93 -15.56
C LEU A 91 13.66 -16.88 -16.71
N ALA A 92 14.89 -17.34 -16.48
CA ALA A 92 15.94 -17.37 -17.51
C ALA A 92 15.58 -18.29 -18.67
N ALA A 93 14.91 -19.42 -18.40
CA ALA A 93 14.47 -20.37 -19.43
C ALA A 93 13.16 -19.97 -20.12
N GLY A 94 12.40 -19.03 -19.53
CA GLY A 94 11.05 -18.67 -19.99
C GLY A 94 10.02 -19.79 -19.89
N LYS A 95 10.27 -20.82 -19.07
CA LYS A 95 9.40 -21.99 -18.86
C LYS A 95 9.66 -22.61 -17.49
N ALA A 96 8.69 -23.38 -16.97
CA ALA A 96 8.87 -24.13 -15.75
C ALA A 96 9.95 -25.22 -15.93
N VAL A 97 11.00 -25.14 -15.11
CA VAL A 97 12.14 -26.05 -15.05
C VAL A 97 12.21 -26.71 -13.68
N ASP A 98 12.01 -25.92 -12.62
CA ASP A 98 12.05 -26.41 -11.24
C ASP A 98 10.65 -26.70 -10.69
N ALA A 99 10.58 -27.44 -9.58
CA ALA A 99 9.32 -27.72 -8.92
C ALA A 99 8.78 -26.45 -8.23
N ALA A 100 7.52 -26.09 -8.52
CA ALA A 100 6.86 -24.94 -7.93
C ALA A 100 6.07 -25.32 -6.66
N ALA A 101 5.91 -24.34 -5.76
CA ALA A 101 5.03 -24.46 -4.61
C ALA A 101 3.57 -24.71 -5.02
N THR A 102 2.82 -25.44 -4.18
CA THR A 102 1.40 -25.69 -4.40
C THR A 102 0.56 -24.48 -3.94
N PRO A 103 -0.28 -23.89 -4.80
CA PRO A 103 -1.13 -22.76 -4.40
C PRO A 103 -2.18 -23.20 -3.38
N LYS A 104 -2.49 -22.34 -2.41
CA LYS A 104 -3.54 -22.64 -1.39
C LYS A 104 -4.93 -22.64 -1.98
N ARG A 105 -5.14 -21.86 -3.04
CA ARG A 105 -6.40 -21.74 -3.78
C ARG A 105 -6.09 -21.38 -5.23
N VAL A 106 -7.01 -21.64 -6.15
CA VAL A 106 -6.85 -21.29 -7.57
C VAL A 106 -8.09 -20.51 -8.00
N LEU A 107 -7.90 -19.27 -8.46
CA LEU A 107 -8.98 -18.45 -9.01
C LEU A 107 -9.30 -18.93 -10.43
N LYS A 108 -10.43 -19.63 -10.60
CA LYS A 108 -10.88 -20.09 -11.92
C LYS A 108 -11.50 -18.93 -12.70
N ALA A 109 -11.40 -18.99 -14.03
CA ALA A 109 -11.90 -17.94 -14.92
C ALA A 109 -13.39 -17.62 -14.70
N ALA A 110 -14.22 -18.64 -14.48
CA ALA A 110 -15.66 -18.48 -14.24
C ALA A 110 -15.97 -17.72 -12.93
N ASP A 111 -15.07 -17.75 -11.96
CA ASP A 111 -15.28 -17.15 -10.63
C ASP A 111 -14.78 -15.70 -10.57
N VAL A 112 -14.00 -15.25 -11.55
CA VAL A 112 -13.36 -13.91 -11.56
C VAL A 112 -14.38 -12.79 -11.36
N PRO A 113 -15.51 -12.71 -12.11
CA PRO A 113 -16.45 -11.60 -11.96
C PRO A 113 -17.01 -11.51 -10.54
N ALA A 114 -17.39 -12.65 -9.94
CA ALA A 114 -17.96 -12.70 -8.60
C ALA A 114 -16.94 -12.33 -7.52
N VAL A 115 -15.70 -12.80 -7.64
CA VAL A 115 -14.62 -12.46 -6.71
C VAL A 115 -14.28 -10.98 -6.76
N LEU A 116 -14.19 -10.39 -7.96
CA LEU A 116 -13.93 -8.96 -8.12
C LEU A 116 -15.08 -8.10 -7.58
N ALA A 117 -16.34 -8.51 -7.84
CA ALA A 117 -17.51 -7.80 -7.33
C ALA A 117 -17.60 -7.85 -5.79
N LYS A 118 -17.17 -8.95 -5.16
CA LYS A 118 -17.12 -9.09 -3.70
C LYS A 118 -16.05 -8.21 -3.05
N GLY A 119 -14.94 -7.96 -3.75
CA GLY A 119 -13.81 -7.20 -3.22
C GLY A 119 -13.04 -7.93 -2.11
N GLY A 120 -12.19 -7.17 -1.40
CA GLY A 120 -11.34 -7.66 -0.31
C GLY A 120 -11.54 -6.83 0.96
N PRO A 121 -12.57 -7.12 1.78
CA PRO A 121 -12.84 -6.36 3.00
C PRO A 121 -11.68 -6.50 4.00
N CYS A 122 -11.17 -5.36 4.44
CA CYS A 122 -10.09 -5.25 5.43
C CYS A 122 -10.58 -4.68 6.77
N ASP A 123 -11.87 -4.38 6.91
CA ASP A 123 -12.52 -4.10 8.17
C ASP A 123 -12.50 -5.33 9.08
N ARG A 124 -12.26 -5.11 10.37
CA ARG A 124 -12.16 -6.15 11.39
C ARG A 124 -12.69 -5.61 12.71
N PRO A 125 -13.40 -6.43 13.51
CA PRO A 125 -13.77 -6.02 14.85
C PRO A 125 -12.52 -5.80 15.71
N VAL A 126 -12.54 -4.74 16.51
CA VAL A 126 -11.52 -4.44 17.53
C VAL A 126 -12.20 -4.54 18.88
N ALA A 127 -11.67 -5.38 19.77
CA ALA A 127 -12.30 -5.70 21.05
C ALA A 127 -12.22 -4.55 22.06
N THR A 128 -11.22 -3.67 21.91
CA THR A 128 -11.01 -2.51 22.78
C THR A 128 -11.79 -1.30 22.25
N PRO A 129 -12.29 -0.41 23.12
CA PRO A 129 -12.88 0.85 22.67
C PRO A 129 -11.83 1.71 21.96
N ALA A 130 -12.29 2.58 21.04
CA ALA A 130 -11.45 3.59 20.41
C ALA A 130 -10.81 4.48 21.48
N ARG A 131 -9.49 4.66 21.41
CA ARG A 131 -8.74 5.50 22.36
C ARG A 131 -9.01 6.98 22.20
N PHE A 132 -9.29 7.43 20.98
CA PHE A 132 -9.53 8.84 20.66
C PHE A 132 -10.95 9.05 20.13
N ARG A 133 -11.44 10.29 20.19
CA ARG A 133 -12.72 10.72 19.60
C ARG A 133 -12.53 11.94 18.70
N ALA A 134 -13.53 12.22 17.87
CA ALA A 134 -13.55 13.44 17.07
C ALA A 134 -13.34 14.70 17.96
N GLY A 135 -12.49 15.61 17.49
CA GLY A 135 -12.06 16.81 18.20
C GLY A 135 -10.82 16.63 19.08
N ASP A 136 -10.38 15.40 19.38
CA ASP A 136 -9.16 15.19 20.16
C ASP A 136 -7.92 15.67 19.40
N ARG A 137 -7.01 16.34 20.11
CA ARG A 137 -5.69 16.71 19.61
C ARG A 137 -4.74 15.51 19.76
N VAL A 138 -4.03 15.21 18.69
CA VAL A 138 -3.08 14.09 18.65
C VAL A 138 -1.78 14.52 18.00
N ARG A 139 -0.73 13.77 18.31
CA ARG A 139 0.55 13.83 17.61
C ARG A 139 0.81 12.49 16.95
N THR A 140 1.18 12.51 15.68
CA THR A 140 1.65 11.30 15.01
C THR A 140 3.06 10.94 15.50
N LYS A 141 3.35 9.65 15.58
CA LYS A 141 4.67 9.17 15.98
C LYS A 141 5.74 9.57 14.99
N ASN A 142 6.93 9.86 15.52
CA ASN A 142 8.13 10.00 14.71
C ASN A 142 8.94 8.69 14.75
N PHE A 143 8.73 7.83 13.76
CA PHE A 143 9.40 6.54 13.65
C PHE A 143 9.75 6.24 12.18
N ASN A 144 10.80 5.44 11.97
CA ASN A 144 11.34 5.17 10.64
C ASN A 144 11.50 3.65 10.43
N PRO A 145 10.39 2.89 10.33
CA PRO A 145 10.47 1.45 10.18
C PRO A 145 11.09 1.09 8.83
N THR A 146 11.91 0.04 8.82
CA THR A 146 12.52 -0.51 7.61
C THR A 146 11.50 -1.26 6.76
N GLY A 147 10.51 -1.92 7.37
CA GLY A 147 9.41 -2.62 6.70
C GLY A 147 8.23 -1.72 6.30
N HIS A 148 7.19 -2.31 5.71
CA HIS A 148 5.94 -1.63 5.33
C HIS A 148 5.32 -0.82 6.48
N THR A 149 4.83 0.38 6.16
CA THR A 149 4.06 1.25 7.06
C THR A 149 3.21 2.19 6.21
N ARG A 150 2.13 2.73 6.79
CA ARG A 150 1.22 3.66 6.10
C ARG A 150 1.30 5.09 6.61
N LEU A 151 2.10 5.39 7.64
CA LEU A 151 2.32 6.77 8.07
C LEU A 151 3.32 7.47 7.12
N PRO A 152 2.87 8.41 6.27
CA PRO A 152 3.74 9.11 5.32
C PRO A 152 4.77 9.97 6.05
N ARG A 153 5.96 10.13 5.47
CA ARG A 153 7.04 10.92 6.10
C ARG A 153 6.63 12.35 6.43
N TYR A 154 5.91 13.04 5.54
CA TYR A 154 5.51 14.43 5.75
C TYR A 154 4.64 14.61 6.99
N ALA A 155 3.92 13.56 7.41
CA ALA A 155 2.99 13.60 8.52
C ALA A 155 3.60 13.09 9.84
N ARG A 156 4.88 12.70 9.91
CA ARG A 156 5.49 12.14 11.13
C ARG A 156 5.87 13.21 12.14
N GLY A 157 5.54 12.98 13.41
CA GLY A 157 5.83 13.92 14.51
C GLY A 157 4.95 15.17 14.52
N LYS A 158 3.89 15.19 13.69
CA LYS A 158 3.03 16.34 13.43
C LYS A 158 1.79 16.34 14.32
N ASN A 159 1.35 17.54 14.70
CA ASN A 159 0.16 17.74 15.52
C ASN A 159 -1.09 17.87 14.65
N GLY A 160 -2.10 17.05 14.90
CA GLY A 160 -3.37 17.08 14.18
C GLY A 160 -4.57 17.03 15.11
N THR A 161 -5.75 17.03 14.51
CA THR A 161 -7.03 16.79 15.18
C THR A 161 -7.69 15.57 14.59
N ILE A 162 -8.29 14.74 15.43
CA ILE A 162 -9.15 13.65 14.97
C ILE A 162 -10.42 14.27 14.40
N GLU A 163 -10.64 14.12 13.09
CA GLU A 163 -11.90 14.53 12.45
C GLU A 163 -12.95 13.43 12.59
N ALA A 164 -12.55 12.18 12.36
CA ALA A 164 -13.44 11.04 12.40
C ALA A 164 -12.76 9.82 13.01
N VAL A 165 -13.50 9.12 13.86
CA VAL A 165 -13.21 7.72 14.21
C VAL A 165 -13.82 6.89 13.09
N ARG A 166 -13.00 6.09 12.40
CA ARG A 166 -13.47 5.13 11.39
C ARG A 166 -13.87 3.86 12.14
N ASP A 167 -13.46 2.71 11.64
CA ASP A 167 -13.67 1.41 12.28
C ASP A 167 -12.33 0.73 12.59
N GLY A 168 -12.40 -0.51 13.02
CA GLY A 168 -11.26 -1.41 13.10
C GLY A 168 -10.86 -1.92 11.72
N PHE A 169 -9.57 -1.88 11.40
CA PHE A 169 -9.01 -2.42 10.16
C PHE A 169 -7.73 -3.21 10.42
N VAL A 170 -7.46 -4.19 9.54
CA VAL A 170 -6.18 -4.91 9.48
C VAL A 170 -5.02 -3.91 9.52
N PHE A 171 -4.01 -4.18 10.35
CA PHE A 171 -2.83 -3.34 10.51
C PHE A 171 -1.73 -3.70 9.49
N PRO A 172 -1.40 -2.82 8.52
CA PRO A 172 -0.51 -3.17 7.43
C PRO A 172 0.92 -3.47 7.88
N ASP A 173 1.42 -2.81 8.93
CA ASP A 173 2.80 -2.98 9.39
C ASP A 173 3.07 -4.38 9.97
N SER A 174 2.06 -5.08 10.49
CA SER A 174 2.18 -6.49 10.86
C SER A 174 1.83 -7.41 9.70
N ASN A 175 0.74 -7.11 8.98
CA ASN A 175 0.18 -7.98 7.96
C ASN A 175 1.14 -8.19 6.78
N ALA A 176 1.83 -7.14 6.34
CA ALA A 176 2.79 -7.20 5.23
C ALA A 176 3.98 -8.15 5.48
N HIS A 177 4.22 -8.54 6.74
CA HIS A 177 5.37 -9.34 7.16
C HIS A 177 4.95 -10.68 7.78
N GLY A 178 3.71 -11.13 7.55
CA GLY A 178 3.22 -12.41 8.07
C GLY A 178 3.07 -12.46 9.59
N ARG A 179 3.03 -11.31 10.28
CA ARG A 179 2.90 -11.23 11.75
C ARG A 179 1.45 -11.15 12.23
N GLY A 180 0.51 -11.53 11.37
CA GLY A 180 -0.93 -11.48 11.62
C GLY A 180 -1.57 -10.12 11.33
N GLU A 181 -2.90 -10.12 11.30
CA GLU A 181 -3.70 -8.96 10.91
C GLU A 181 -3.72 -7.84 11.95
N ASN A 182 -3.56 -8.17 13.25
CA ASN A 182 -3.51 -7.21 14.38
C ASN A 182 -4.42 -5.98 14.21
N PRO A 183 -5.75 -6.16 14.10
CA PRO A 183 -6.64 -5.07 13.73
C PRO A 183 -6.62 -3.93 14.75
N GLN A 184 -6.65 -2.69 14.29
CA GLN A 184 -6.68 -1.50 15.15
C GLN A 184 -7.69 -0.49 14.62
N TRP A 185 -8.14 0.40 15.51
CA TRP A 185 -8.90 1.57 15.11
C TRP A 185 -8.14 2.43 14.12
N VAL A 186 -8.84 2.92 13.11
CA VAL A 186 -8.34 3.91 12.16
C VAL A 186 -9.04 5.23 12.41
N TYR A 187 -8.26 6.31 12.32
CA TYR A 187 -8.73 7.68 12.53
C TYR A 187 -8.37 8.52 11.32
N THR A 188 -9.29 9.37 10.88
CA THR A 188 -8.92 10.48 10.00
C THR A 188 -8.37 11.60 10.85
N VAL A 189 -7.10 11.90 10.65
CA VAL A 189 -6.38 12.99 11.32
C VAL A 189 -6.19 14.12 10.33
N VAL A 190 -6.62 15.32 10.71
CA VAL A 190 -6.48 16.54 9.92
C VAL A 190 -5.38 17.41 10.52
N PHE A 191 -4.52 17.92 9.64
CA PHE A 191 -3.42 18.82 9.96
C PHE A 191 -3.62 20.14 9.23
N ASP A 192 -3.24 21.24 9.89
CA ASP A 192 -3.14 22.52 9.22
C ASP A 192 -1.99 22.49 8.20
N GLY A 193 -2.14 23.17 7.07
CA GLY A 193 -1.11 23.25 6.03
C GLY A 193 0.22 23.79 6.59
N ALA A 194 0.16 24.77 7.49
CA ALA A 194 1.33 25.33 8.15
C ALA A 194 2.05 24.34 9.09
N GLU A 195 1.34 23.40 9.72
CA GLU A 195 1.97 22.35 10.53
C GLU A 195 2.79 21.39 9.66
N ILE A 196 2.26 21.05 8.48
CA ILE A 196 2.94 20.14 7.56
C ILE A 196 4.07 20.83 6.80
N TRP A 197 3.78 21.98 6.17
CA TRP A 197 4.63 22.63 5.18
C TRP A 197 5.39 23.85 5.71
N GLY A 198 5.03 24.37 6.89
CA GLY A 198 5.70 25.51 7.51
C GLY A 198 5.27 26.87 6.95
N GLU A 199 6.19 27.83 7.04
CA GLU A 199 5.99 29.21 6.62
C GLU A 199 5.61 29.31 5.13
N GLY A 200 4.64 30.17 4.81
CA GLY A 200 4.17 30.38 3.44
C GLY A 200 3.14 29.36 2.95
N ALA A 201 2.77 28.36 3.77
CA ALA A 201 1.61 27.53 3.49
C ALA A 201 0.32 28.37 3.46
N ASP A 202 -0.61 28.01 2.57
CA ASP A 202 -1.94 28.62 2.56
C ASP A 202 -2.62 28.39 3.93
N PRO A 203 -3.05 29.46 4.64
CA PRO A 203 -3.61 29.34 5.99
C PRO A 203 -4.96 28.62 6.04
N THR A 204 -5.61 28.42 4.89
CA THR A 204 -6.88 27.68 4.77
C THR A 204 -6.69 26.22 4.34
N LEU A 205 -5.47 25.84 3.95
CA LEU A 205 -5.16 24.49 3.54
C LEU A 205 -5.18 23.55 4.74
N THR A 206 -5.87 22.44 4.58
CA THR A 206 -5.76 21.29 5.49
C THR A 206 -5.32 20.06 4.71
N VAL A 207 -4.62 19.16 5.41
CA VAL A 207 -4.21 17.85 4.89
C VAL A 207 -4.76 16.80 5.84
N SER A 208 -5.45 15.80 5.29
CA SER A 208 -5.96 14.68 6.09
C SER A 208 -5.25 13.37 5.72
N ILE A 209 -4.98 12.54 6.73
CA ILE A 209 -4.57 11.15 6.52
C ILE A 209 -5.43 10.22 7.34
N ASP A 210 -5.55 8.97 6.90
CA ASP A 210 -6.01 7.88 7.76
C ASP A 210 -4.81 7.24 8.48
N ALA A 211 -4.87 7.21 9.81
CA ALA A 211 -3.82 6.69 10.67
C ALA A 211 -4.38 5.61 11.60
N TRP A 212 -3.64 4.50 11.73
CA TRP A 212 -3.93 3.49 12.72
C TRP A 212 -3.65 4.02 14.13
N GLU A 213 -4.40 3.57 15.13
CA GLU A 213 -4.32 4.01 16.52
C GLU A 213 -2.89 4.00 17.07
N SER A 214 -2.11 2.97 16.73
CA SER A 214 -0.73 2.83 17.19
C SER A 214 0.25 3.86 16.61
N TYR A 215 -0.15 4.60 15.57
CA TYR A 215 0.62 5.72 15.03
C TYR A 215 0.41 7.03 15.81
N LEU A 216 -0.56 7.08 16.73
CA LEU A 216 -0.99 8.30 17.39
C LEU A 216 -0.65 8.32 18.88
N GLU A 217 -0.34 9.50 19.37
CA GLU A 217 -0.11 9.83 20.78
C GLU A 217 -1.01 11.01 21.14
N PRO A 218 -1.54 11.10 22.38
CA PRO A 218 -2.16 12.33 22.86
C PRO A 218 -1.19 13.50 22.70
N ALA A 219 -1.69 14.63 22.18
CA ALA A 219 -0.89 15.85 22.04
C ALA A 219 -0.62 16.54 23.38
#